data_AF-R6R1Y5-F1
#
_entry.id   AF-R6R1Y5-F1
#
_cell.length_a   1.000
_cell.length_b   1.000
_cell.length_c   1.000
_cell.angle_alpha   90.00
_cell.angle_beta   90.00
_cell.angle_gamma   90.00
#
_symmetry.space_group_name_H-M   'P 1'
#
loop_
_entity.id
_entity.type
_entity.pdbx_description
1 polymer ?
#
loop_
_entity_poly.entity_id
_entity_poly.type
_entity_poly.pdbx_seq_one_letter_code
_entity_poly.pdbx_strand_id
1 'polypeptide(L)'
;MRTLNADQLKAVLSMESSLGHIHTLADVENTIDYLAKEEPEAVAGVEKFNIFDTMWSRKIQAAFPQSFVNMQNELVFSLRTDSGFSLKDVTNETQLKAKILEWLTRTAIKAVSPKERKLHFEGINKLLGTNFTLEEMTDIYTYLGNGINHDLCVKFVESGYDMTMIQKEG
;
A
#
# COMPACT_ATOMS: atom_id res chain seq x y z
N MET A 1 -16.79 15.66 -18.84
CA MET A 1 -16.70 17.04 -18.32
C MET A 1 -15.56 17.72 -19.10
N ARG A 2 -15.82 18.76 -19.90
CA ARG A 2 -14.76 19.43 -20.69
C ARG A 2 -13.99 20.36 -19.76
N THR A 3 -12.67 20.19 -19.66
CA THR A 3 -11.78 21.13 -18.97
C THR A 3 -11.63 22.40 -19.79
N LEU A 4 -11.83 23.54 -19.15
CA LEU A 4 -11.62 24.86 -19.75
C LEU A 4 -10.14 25.22 -19.63
N ASN A 5 -9.54 25.76 -20.68
CA ASN A 5 -8.18 26.28 -20.62
C ASN A 5 -8.13 27.67 -19.94
N ALA A 6 -6.93 28.15 -19.63
CA ALA A 6 -6.73 29.41 -18.90
C ALA A 6 -7.42 30.61 -19.56
N ASP A 7 -7.40 30.70 -20.90
CA ASP A 7 -8.05 31.78 -21.65
C ASP A 7 -9.58 31.69 -21.58
N GLN A 8 -10.13 30.48 -21.61
CA GLN A 8 -11.56 30.22 -21.45
C GLN A 8 -12.04 30.52 -20.02
N LEU A 9 -11.23 30.21 -19.01
CA LEU A 9 -11.49 30.57 -17.61
C LEU A 9 -11.50 32.08 -17.42
N LYS A 10 -10.55 32.79 -18.03
CA LYS A 10 -10.45 34.25 -18.00
C LYS A 10 -11.67 34.91 -18.64
N ALA A 11 -12.17 34.35 -19.74
CA ALA A 11 -13.39 34.83 -20.41
C ALA A 11 -14.66 34.60 -19.56
N VAL A 12 -14.79 33.45 -18.90
CA VAL A 12 -15.95 33.15 -18.04
C VAL A 12 -15.97 34.04 -16.80
N LEU A 13 -14.82 34.29 -16.17
CA LEU A 13 -14.71 35.17 -15.00
C LEU A 13 -14.95 36.65 -15.35
N SER A 14 -14.62 37.08 -16.57
CA SER A 14 -14.93 38.42 -17.06
C SER A 14 -16.43 38.65 -17.32
N MET A 15 -17.22 37.59 -17.49
CA MET A 15 -18.67 37.68 -17.72
C MET A 15 -19.49 37.69 -16.41
N GLU A 16 -18.92 37.18 -15.32
CA GLU A 16 -19.55 37.07 -14.00
C GLU A 16 -19.34 38.34 -13.14
N SER A 17 -19.57 39.54 -13.71
CA SER A 17 -19.50 40.81 -12.97
C SER A 17 -20.63 41.01 -11.93
N SER A 18 -21.25 39.93 -11.45
CA SER A 18 -22.35 39.94 -10.48
C SER A 18 -22.05 39.22 -9.16
N LEU A 19 -20.86 38.63 -8.97
CA LEU A 19 -20.46 38.10 -7.66
C LEU A 19 -19.67 39.17 -6.91
N GLY A 20 -20.39 39.93 -6.08
CA GLY A 20 -19.95 41.16 -5.41
C GLY A 20 -18.85 41.03 -4.34
N HIS A 21 -17.91 40.09 -4.46
CA HIS A 21 -16.81 39.91 -3.50
C HIS A 21 -15.44 39.60 -4.15
N ILE A 22 -15.15 40.15 -5.32
CA ILE A 22 -13.78 40.14 -5.87
C ILE A 22 -13.21 41.55 -5.77
N HIS A 23 -12.32 41.76 -4.79
CA HIS A 23 -11.62 43.03 -4.63
C HIS A 23 -10.51 43.15 -5.69
N THR A 24 -10.83 43.73 -6.84
CA THR A 24 -9.89 44.12 -7.92
C THR A 24 -9.31 43.00 -8.79
N LEU A 25 -9.01 43.33 -10.06
CA LEU A 25 -8.39 42.41 -11.04
C LEU A 25 -7.06 41.83 -10.53
N ALA A 26 -6.32 42.57 -9.72
CA ALA A 26 -5.04 42.15 -9.18
C ALA A 26 -5.18 40.92 -8.26
N ASP A 27 -6.27 40.81 -7.50
CA ASP A 27 -6.51 39.65 -6.63
C ASP A 27 -6.84 38.40 -7.44
N VAL A 28 -7.52 38.57 -8.59
CA VAL A 28 -7.78 37.48 -9.54
C VAL A 28 -6.48 37.02 -10.19
N GLU A 29 -5.66 37.95 -10.65
CA GLU A 29 -4.36 37.63 -11.27
C GLU A 29 -3.41 36.96 -10.27
N ASN A 30 -3.34 37.45 -9.04
CA ASN A 30 -2.55 36.82 -7.97
C ASN A 30 -3.07 35.43 -7.61
N THR A 31 -4.38 35.21 -7.62
CA THR A 31 -4.97 33.89 -7.37
C THR A 31 -4.68 32.94 -8.52
N ILE A 32 -4.76 33.40 -9.77
CA ILE A 32 -4.38 32.61 -10.94
C ILE A 32 -2.90 32.25 -10.89
N ASP A 33 -2.02 33.20 -10.57
CA ASP A 33 -0.58 32.97 -10.42
C ASP A 33 -0.26 32.02 -9.25
N TYR A 34 -1.02 32.10 -8.15
CA TYR A 34 -0.91 31.16 -7.03
C TYR A 34 -1.32 29.74 -7.45
N LEU A 35 -2.46 29.61 -8.12
CA LEU A 35 -2.96 28.32 -8.60
C LEU A 35 -2.06 27.73 -9.71
N ALA A 36 -1.43 28.55 -10.54
CA ALA A 36 -0.48 28.12 -11.57
C ALA A 36 0.88 27.69 -10.99
N LYS A 37 1.27 28.20 -9.81
CA LYS A 37 2.46 27.75 -9.06
C LYS A 37 2.23 26.47 -8.26
N GLU A 38 0.97 26.09 -8.01
CA GLU A 38 0.58 24.82 -7.40
C GLU A 38 0.28 23.72 -8.45
N GLU A 39 0.62 23.88 -9.73
CA GLU A 39 0.81 22.68 -10.54
C GLU A 39 2.10 22.01 -10.04
N PRO A 40 2.02 20.84 -9.39
CA PRO A 40 3.23 20.12 -9.03
C PRO A 40 4.00 19.91 -10.33
N GLU A 41 5.27 20.32 -10.34
CA GLU A 41 6.20 19.95 -11.41
C GLU A 41 5.97 18.46 -11.68
N ALA A 42 5.50 18.14 -12.88
CA ALA A 42 5.34 16.78 -13.33
C ALA A 42 6.75 16.19 -13.48
N VAL A 43 7.33 15.79 -12.35
CA VAL A 43 8.46 14.87 -12.30
C VAL A 43 7.99 13.69 -13.13
N ALA A 44 8.61 13.48 -14.30
CA ALA A 44 8.27 12.41 -15.22
C ALA A 44 8.14 11.11 -14.41
N GLY A 45 6.88 10.74 -14.13
CA GLY A 45 6.54 9.97 -12.95
C GLY A 45 6.85 8.51 -13.20
N VAL A 46 7.81 7.95 -12.48
CA VAL A 46 7.79 6.53 -12.21
C VAL A 46 6.45 6.28 -11.50
N GLU A 47 5.51 5.60 -12.16
CA GLU A 47 4.25 5.22 -11.54
C GLU A 47 4.56 4.55 -10.19
N LYS A 48 4.21 5.24 -9.10
CA LYS A 48 4.44 4.73 -7.76
C LYS A 48 3.48 3.56 -7.56
N PHE A 49 4.02 2.40 -7.21
CA PHE A 49 3.21 1.20 -6.97
C PHE A 49 2.06 1.49 -6.00
N ASN A 50 0.85 1.16 -6.44
CA ASN A 50 -0.37 1.33 -5.67
C ASN A 50 -1.15 0.01 -5.67
N ILE A 51 -1.44 -0.51 -4.48
CA ILE A 51 -2.16 -1.77 -4.32
C ILE A 51 -3.60 -1.70 -4.86
N PHE A 52 -4.18 -0.50 -4.95
CA PHE A 52 -5.53 -0.28 -5.46
C PHE A 52 -5.60 -0.27 -6.99
N ASP A 53 -4.52 0.13 -7.65
CA ASP A 53 -4.42 0.17 -9.12
C ASP A 53 -3.99 -1.20 -9.71
N THR A 54 -3.72 -2.18 -8.83
CA THR A 54 -3.34 -3.54 -9.21
C THR A 54 -4.37 -4.57 -8.73
N MET A 55 -4.21 -5.82 -9.15
CA MET A 55 -5.06 -6.94 -8.71
C MET A 55 -4.86 -7.28 -7.22
N TRP A 56 -3.89 -6.68 -6.53
CA TRP A 56 -3.59 -6.95 -5.13
C TRP A 56 -4.75 -6.60 -4.20
N SER A 57 -5.45 -5.48 -4.42
CA SER A 57 -6.65 -5.13 -3.66
C SER A 57 -7.68 -6.27 -3.62
N ARG A 58 -7.96 -6.90 -4.78
CA ARG A 58 -8.89 -8.02 -4.89
C ARG A 58 -8.36 -9.30 -4.25
N LYS A 59 -7.06 -9.61 -4.42
CA LYS A 59 -6.43 -10.78 -3.78
C LYS A 59 -6.45 -10.65 -2.26
N ILE A 60 -6.10 -9.47 -1.74
CA ILE A 60 -6.11 -9.13 -0.32
C ILE A 60 -7.54 -9.28 0.22
N GLN A 61 -8.54 -8.68 -0.42
CA GLN A 61 -9.94 -8.81 0.02
C GLN A 61 -10.43 -10.27 -0.02
N ALA A 62 -10.02 -11.05 -1.03
CA ALA A 62 -10.40 -12.45 -1.12
C ALA A 62 -9.77 -13.32 -0.02
N ALA A 63 -8.54 -13.02 0.40
CA ALA A 63 -7.83 -13.74 1.46
C ALA A 63 -8.20 -13.25 2.87
N PHE A 64 -8.43 -11.96 3.01
CA PHE A 64 -8.75 -11.26 4.26
C PHE A 64 -9.93 -10.31 4.04
N PRO A 65 -11.18 -10.81 4.10
CA PRO A 65 -12.38 -10.02 3.75
C PRO A 65 -12.63 -8.79 4.62
N GLN A 66 -12.05 -8.77 5.83
CA GLN A 66 -12.17 -7.65 6.78
C GLN A 66 -10.94 -6.73 6.78
N SER A 67 -10.00 -6.94 5.86
CA SER A 67 -8.84 -6.06 5.73
C SER A 67 -9.24 -4.69 5.18
N PHE A 68 -8.51 -3.66 5.58
CA PHE A 68 -8.71 -2.30 5.11
C PHE A 68 -7.41 -1.51 5.21
N VAL A 69 -7.35 -0.38 4.49
CA VAL A 69 -6.26 0.61 4.65
C VAL A 69 -6.79 1.77 5.48
N ASN A 70 -6.04 2.16 6.51
CA ASN A 70 -6.40 3.29 7.37
C ASN A 70 -5.83 4.62 6.83
N MET A 71 -6.16 5.72 7.51
CA MET A 71 -5.69 7.08 7.14
C MET A 71 -4.17 7.26 7.27
N GLN A 72 -3.48 6.39 7.99
CA GLN A 72 -2.02 6.38 8.14
C GLN A 72 -1.32 5.61 7.01
N ASN A 73 -2.08 5.12 6.02
CA ASN A 73 -1.61 4.27 4.93
C ASN A 73 -1.05 2.92 5.44
N GLU A 74 -1.69 2.35 6.46
CA GLU A 74 -1.40 1.01 6.95
C GLU A 74 -2.45 0.04 6.44
N LEU A 75 -1.99 -1.09 5.89
CA LEU A 75 -2.84 -2.20 5.54
C LEU A 75 -3.05 -3.05 6.79
N VAL A 76 -4.29 -3.08 7.27
CA VAL A 76 -4.69 -3.79 8.49
C VAL A 76 -5.43 -5.07 8.11
N PHE A 77 -5.01 -6.19 8.70
CA PHE A 77 -5.60 -7.53 8.47
C PHE A 77 -6.44 -8.00 9.67
N SER A 78 -6.06 -7.63 10.89
CA SER A 78 -6.81 -7.95 12.10
C SER A 78 -6.55 -6.94 13.21
N LEU A 79 -7.58 -6.21 13.62
CA LEU A 79 -7.54 -5.31 14.79
C LEU A 79 -7.34 -6.07 16.10
N ARG A 80 -7.80 -7.33 16.15
CA ARG A 80 -7.75 -8.16 17.36
C ARG A 80 -6.32 -8.53 17.74
N THR A 81 -5.46 -8.73 16.75
CA THR A 81 -4.07 -9.14 16.93
C THR A 81 -3.09 -8.04 16.55
N ASP A 82 -3.58 -6.82 16.28
CA ASP A 82 -2.79 -5.71 15.77
C ASP A 82 -1.92 -6.13 14.57
N SER A 83 -2.53 -6.88 13.63
CA SER A 83 -1.82 -7.39 12.47
C SER A 83 -2.03 -6.46 11.29
N GLY A 84 -0.95 -5.84 10.85
CA GLY A 84 -0.91 -4.91 9.73
C GLY A 84 0.51 -4.41 9.51
N PHE A 85 0.69 -3.61 8.46
CA PHE A 85 1.95 -2.94 8.18
C PHE A 85 1.74 -1.67 7.33
N SER A 86 2.70 -0.75 7.40
CA SER A 86 2.67 0.47 6.59
C SER A 86 2.97 0.17 5.12
N LEU A 87 2.21 0.82 4.23
CA LEU A 87 2.39 0.79 2.77
C LEU A 87 3.31 1.92 2.26
N LYS A 88 3.80 2.82 3.12
CA LYS A 88 4.53 4.04 2.71
C LYS A 88 5.81 3.76 1.92
N ASP A 89 6.47 2.67 2.25
CA ASP A 89 7.75 2.16 1.72
C ASP A 89 7.56 0.97 0.77
N VAL A 90 6.31 0.57 0.47
CA VAL A 90 6.02 -0.49 -0.49
C VAL A 90 6.04 0.09 -1.91
N THR A 91 7.13 -0.14 -2.62
CA THR A 91 7.37 0.46 -3.96
C THR A 91 7.14 -0.49 -5.12
N ASN A 92 6.93 -1.79 -4.88
CA ASN A 92 6.65 -2.81 -5.89
C ASN A 92 6.01 -4.06 -5.27
N GLU A 93 5.66 -5.02 -6.12
CA GLU A 93 5.05 -6.30 -5.71
C GLU A 93 5.96 -7.15 -4.81
N THR A 94 7.27 -7.17 -5.07
CA THR A 94 8.24 -7.93 -4.24
C THR A 94 8.24 -7.40 -2.81
N GLN A 95 8.26 -6.08 -2.64
CA GLN A 95 8.20 -5.41 -1.34
C GLN A 95 6.88 -5.70 -0.61
N LEU A 96 5.75 -5.72 -1.32
CA LEU A 96 4.46 -6.09 -0.73
C LEU A 96 4.48 -7.53 -0.20
N LYS A 97 4.99 -8.47 -1.00
CA LYS A 97 5.10 -9.89 -0.62
C LYS A 97 6.05 -10.09 0.56
N ALA A 98 7.18 -9.40 0.59
CA ALA A 98 8.12 -9.44 1.71
C ALA A 98 7.42 -8.99 3.00
N LYS A 99 6.73 -7.84 2.97
CA LYS A 99 5.96 -7.36 4.13
C LYS A 99 4.86 -8.32 4.59
N ILE A 100 4.18 -8.97 3.65
CA ILE A 100 3.18 -9.99 4.01
C ILE A 100 3.83 -11.11 4.84
N LEU A 101 4.99 -11.62 4.42
CA LEU A 101 5.71 -12.67 5.14
C LEU A 101 6.27 -12.16 6.48
N GLU A 102 6.89 -10.99 6.50
CA GLU A 102 7.49 -10.42 7.70
C GLU A 102 6.47 -10.16 8.81
N TRP A 103 5.31 -9.58 8.46
CA TRP A 103 4.39 -9.02 9.45
C TRP A 103 3.21 -9.93 9.79
N LEU A 104 2.80 -10.86 8.92
CA LEU A 104 1.61 -11.69 9.16
C LEU A 104 1.95 -13.08 9.70
N THR A 105 3.16 -13.60 9.44
CA THR A 105 3.56 -14.95 9.86
C THR A 105 3.60 -15.10 11.39
N ARG A 106 3.92 -14.02 12.11
CA ARG A 106 3.80 -13.97 13.58
C ARG A 106 2.38 -14.33 14.03
N THR A 107 1.37 -13.74 13.42
CA THR A 107 -0.04 -14.00 13.79
C THR A 107 -0.44 -15.42 13.39
N ALA A 108 0.03 -15.90 12.23
CA ALA A 108 -0.21 -17.28 11.78
C ALA A 108 0.32 -18.34 12.77
N ILE A 109 1.48 -18.09 13.41
CA ILE A 109 2.15 -19.05 14.28
C ILE A 109 1.87 -18.82 15.78
N LYS A 110 1.92 -17.57 16.25
CA LYS A 110 1.97 -17.23 17.67
C LYS A 110 0.67 -16.62 18.23
N ALA A 111 -0.33 -16.31 17.41
CA ALA A 111 -1.57 -15.73 17.95
C ALA A 111 -2.25 -16.70 18.92
N VAL A 112 -2.78 -16.18 20.04
CA VAL A 112 -3.46 -17.00 21.06
C VAL A 112 -4.74 -17.64 20.49
N SER A 113 -5.49 -16.87 19.70
CA SER A 113 -6.74 -17.32 19.08
C SER A 113 -6.46 -18.31 17.93
N PRO A 114 -6.97 -19.57 18.01
CA PRO A 114 -6.84 -20.52 16.92
C PRO A 114 -7.48 -20.03 15.61
N LYS A 115 -8.57 -19.26 15.72
CA LYS A 115 -9.24 -18.65 14.56
C LYS A 115 -8.34 -17.64 13.85
N GLU A 116 -7.61 -16.82 14.61
CA GLU A 116 -6.68 -15.83 14.04
C GLU A 116 -5.47 -16.52 13.40
N ARG A 117 -4.92 -17.55 14.05
CA ARG A 117 -3.84 -18.37 13.46
C ARG A 117 -4.27 -18.95 12.11
N LYS A 118 -5.44 -19.60 12.08
CA LYS A 118 -6.00 -20.19 10.86
C LYS A 118 -6.21 -19.14 9.75
N LEU A 119 -6.85 -18.01 10.09
CA LEU A 119 -7.09 -16.91 9.15
C LEU A 119 -5.80 -16.42 8.51
N HIS A 120 -4.75 -16.16 9.29
CA HIS A 120 -3.48 -15.65 8.77
C HIS A 120 -2.73 -16.73 8.00
N PHE A 121 -2.69 -17.96 8.51
CA PHE A 121 -2.02 -19.07 7.83
C PHE A 121 -2.62 -19.32 6.43
N GLU A 122 -3.93 -19.50 6.35
CA GLU A 122 -4.63 -19.72 5.08
C GLU A 122 -4.61 -18.47 4.19
N GLY A 123 -4.74 -17.30 4.82
CA GLY A 123 -4.72 -16.00 4.13
C GLY A 123 -3.37 -15.72 3.45
N ILE A 124 -2.24 -15.98 4.12
CA ILE A 124 -0.89 -15.84 3.54
C ILE A 124 -0.76 -16.76 2.32
N ASN A 125 -1.08 -18.06 2.48
CA ASN A 125 -0.98 -19.02 1.38
C ASN A 125 -1.86 -18.65 0.19
N LYS A 126 -3.11 -18.22 0.45
CA LYS A 126 -4.03 -17.77 -0.60
C LYS A 126 -3.54 -16.49 -1.29
N LEU A 127 -2.99 -15.55 -0.53
CA LEU A 127 -2.58 -14.23 -1.02
C LEU A 127 -1.31 -14.32 -1.90
N LEU A 128 -0.37 -15.17 -1.48
CA LEU A 128 0.90 -15.38 -2.18
C LEU A 128 0.85 -16.49 -3.23
N GLY A 129 -0.22 -17.29 -3.25
CA GLY A 129 -0.35 -18.45 -4.14
C GLY A 129 0.58 -19.60 -3.76
N THR A 130 0.86 -19.74 -2.46
CA THR A 130 1.77 -20.74 -1.89
C THR A 130 0.99 -21.83 -1.14
N ASN A 131 1.68 -22.89 -0.75
CA ASN A 131 1.13 -23.96 0.07
C ASN A 131 2.11 -24.35 1.20
N PHE A 132 2.60 -23.34 1.93
CA PHE A 132 3.53 -23.57 3.02
C PHE A 132 2.91 -24.49 4.07
N THR A 133 3.70 -25.46 4.51
CA THR A 133 3.43 -26.31 5.65
C THR A 133 3.59 -25.53 6.97
N LEU A 134 3.12 -26.13 8.07
CA LEU A 134 3.29 -25.51 9.39
C LEU A 134 4.77 -25.31 9.76
N GLU A 135 5.62 -26.25 9.38
CA GLU A 135 7.06 -26.18 9.61
C GLU A 135 7.67 -25.01 8.81
N GLU A 136 7.41 -24.95 7.51
CA GLU A 136 7.94 -23.87 6.64
C GLU A 136 7.44 -22.50 7.09
N MET A 137 6.16 -22.35 7.44
CA MET A 137 5.63 -21.09 7.96
C MET A 137 6.27 -20.70 9.31
N THR A 138 6.65 -21.69 10.12
CA THR A 138 7.38 -21.47 11.38
C THR A 138 8.81 -21.01 11.10
N ASP A 139 9.49 -21.59 10.12
CA ASP A 139 10.82 -21.16 9.69
C ASP A 139 10.79 -19.74 9.13
N ILE A 140 9.85 -19.45 8.23
CA ILE A 140 9.66 -18.11 7.67
C ILE A 140 9.46 -17.09 8.80
N TYR A 141 8.58 -17.38 9.77
CA TYR A 141 8.41 -16.51 10.93
C TYR A 141 9.72 -16.36 11.73
N THR A 142 10.42 -17.46 11.98
CA THR A 142 11.63 -17.46 12.83
C THR A 142 12.77 -16.65 12.22
N TYR A 143 12.99 -16.78 10.91
CA TYR A 143 14.15 -16.20 10.25
C TYR A 143 13.86 -14.92 9.46
N LEU A 144 12.61 -14.70 9.05
CA LEU A 144 12.20 -13.53 8.25
C LEU A 144 11.14 -12.67 8.97
N GLY A 145 10.49 -13.18 10.01
CA GLY A 145 9.43 -12.47 10.72
C GLY A 145 9.91 -11.16 11.35
N ASN A 146 8.99 -10.20 11.51
CA ASN A 146 9.22 -8.85 12.03
C ASN A 146 10.36 -8.08 11.31
N GLY A 147 10.72 -8.47 10.08
CA GLY A 147 11.76 -7.81 9.30
C GLY A 147 13.18 -8.01 9.85
N ILE A 148 13.45 -9.10 10.58
CA ILE A 148 14.78 -9.41 11.15
C ILE A 148 15.88 -9.35 10.07
N ASN A 149 15.57 -9.84 8.87
CA ASN A 149 16.47 -9.75 7.71
C ASN A 149 15.67 -9.47 6.44
N HIS A 150 15.37 -8.19 6.21
CA HIS A 150 14.57 -7.74 5.06
C HIS A 150 15.21 -8.14 3.72
N ASP A 151 16.52 -7.95 3.56
CA ASP A 151 17.23 -8.29 2.31
C ASP A 151 17.14 -9.78 1.99
N LEU A 152 17.21 -10.64 3.00
CA LEU A 152 16.98 -12.07 2.83
C LEU A 152 15.53 -12.37 2.46
N CYS A 153 14.56 -11.70 3.09
CA CYS A 153 13.14 -11.88 2.77
C CYS A 153 12.83 -11.48 1.32
N VAL A 154 13.41 -10.38 0.84
CA VAL A 154 13.31 -9.95 -0.57
C VAL A 154 13.87 -11.03 -1.49
N LYS A 155 15.09 -11.54 -1.23
CA LYS A 155 15.69 -12.62 -2.03
C LYS A 155 14.87 -13.90 -2.00
N PHE A 156 14.25 -14.23 -0.86
CA PHE A 156 13.34 -15.37 -0.72
C PHE A 156 12.07 -15.20 -1.56
N VAL A 157 11.53 -13.99 -1.67
CA VAL A 157 10.40 -13.70 -2.57
C VAL A 157 10.84 -13.81 -4.03
N GLU A 158 12.00 -13.25 -4.39
CA GLU A 158 12.54 -13.25 -5.75
C GLU A 158 12.88 -14.66 -6.24
N SER A 159 13.29 -15.56 -5.35
CA SER A 159 13.54 -16.98 -5.68
C SER A 159 12.26 -17.78 -5.91
N GLY A 160 11.08 -17.19 -5.70
CA GLY A 160 9.81 -17.92 -5.76
C GLY A 160 9.55 -18.75 -4.50
N TYR A 161 10.00 -18.27 -3.34
CA TYR A 161 9.83 -18.90 -2.03
C TYR A 161 10.65 -20.19 -1.83
N ASP A 162 11.88 -20.22 -2.36
CA ASP A 162 12.80 -21.35 -2.15
C ASP A 162 13.23 -21.45 -0.69
N MET A 163 12.70 -22.45 0.02
CA MET A 163 12.97 -22.70 1.44
C MET A 163 14.45 -23.00 1.74
N THR A 164 15.26 -23.39 0.75
CA THR A 164 16.70 -23.62 0.94
C THR A 164 17.49 -22.34 1.21
N MET A 165 16.90 -21.16 0.93
CA MET A 165 17.49 -19.85 1.23
C MET A 165 17.51 -19.53 2.73
N ILE A 166 16.64 -20.17 3.52
CA ILE A 166 16.56 -19.95 4.96
C ILE A 166 17.56 -20.88 5.64
N GLN A 167 18.70 -20.34 6.05
CA GLN A 167 19.70 -21.08 6.81
C GLN A 167 19.20 -21.31 8.23
N LYS A 168 18.82 -22.55 8.53
CA LYS A 168 18.40 -22.95 9.87
C LYS A 168 19.63 -23.09 10.76
N GLU A 169 19.69 -22.36 11.87
CA GLU A 169 20.65 -22.70 12.92
C GLU A 169 20.19 -24.02 13.56
N GLY A 170 21.08 -25.02 13.57
CA GLY A 170 20.82 -26.38 14.05
C GLY A 170 20.93 -26.54 15.56
#